data_AF-A0AAX0LQT6-F1
#
_entry.id   AF-A0AAX0LQT6-F1
#
_cell.length_a   1.000
_cell.length_b   1.000
_cell.length_c   1.000
_cell.angle_alpha   90.00
_cell.angle_beta   90.00
_cell.angle_gamma   90.00
#
_symmetry.space_group_name_H-M   'P 1'
#
loop_
_entity.id
_entity.type
_entity.pdbx_description
1 polymer ?
#
loop_
_entity_poly.entity_id
_entity_poly.type
_entity_poly.pdbx_seq_one_letter_code
_entity_poly.pdbx_strand_id
1 'polypeptide(L)'
;MKPEENQRDTNLYHDDVPEMVRYRPSRRGELNTLRKGISKIHRRYTPVFNGLIPQGIAGRVCASITRHDWNRNSALIALRQRGYTPWSRQFDPDFKPRPLRIGVRSESREALTALHFALAANCDYNPDNEYPFEVIVPFEEIARQMGVLHRYENGRVAYDIALHALRVTEEMKQVYVVRGFDKDTRQHKPLRIFLNVDFFTSKGLNLDELKTLVCRFQAWARKKGLTQSMKQRNERHLLRLARLNLGIDKLYSLKKLLKRVKWQITSPALIEEKNKIIHDIEEAIDNKVSAMPVTKSSAKTNWFAFSAITPVFITRKIEDAVNSEMPGLRVTDEDRYYSLLLERAGQSS
;
A
#
# COMPACT_ATOMS: atom_id res chain seq x y z
N MET A 1 10.13 -63.53 -8.29
CA MET A 1 10.38 -62.33 -7.48
C MET A 1 9.22 -62.18 -6.52
N LYS A 2 9.48 -62.23 -5.21
CA LYS A 2 8.44 -62.04 -4.19
C LYS A 2 7.99 -60.57 -4.23
N PRO A 3 6.70 -60.26 -4.08
CA PRO A 3 6.25 -58.88 -3.92
C PRO A 3 6.81 -58.36 -2.59
N GLU A 4 7.54 -57.26 -2.65
CA GLU A 4 8.13 -56.65 -1.46
C GLU A 4 7.04 -56.30 -0.45
N GLU A 5 7.29 -56.76 0.78
CA GLU A 5 6.50 -56.52 1.97
C GLU A 5 6.35 -55.02 2.23
N ASN A 6 5.19 -54.65 2.77
CA ASN A 6 4.85 -53.36 3.38
C ASN A 6 6.08 -52.56 3.86
N GLN A 7 6.48 -51.55 3.08
CA GLN A 7 7.39 -50.51 3.54
C GLN A 7 6.72 -49.74 4.69
N ARG A 8 7.12 -50.07 5.92
CA ARG A 8 6.65 -49.43 7.16
C ARG A 8 6.96 -47.92 7.24
N ASP A 9 7.77 -47.39 6.32
CA ASP A 9 8.20 -45.98 6.32
C ASP A 9 7.21 -44.99 5.69
N THR A 10 6.15 -45.46 5.02
CA THR A 10 5.10 -44.56 4.49
C THR A 10 4.00 -44.24 5.52
N ASN A 11 3.93 -44.96 6.64
CA ASN A 11 2.92 -44.73 7.68
C ASN A 11 3.35 -43.69 8.73
N LEU A 12 4.65 -43.37 8.84
CA LEU A 12 5.15 -42.43 9.86
C LEU A 12 4.66 -40.97 9.66
N TYR A 13 4.26 -40.58 8.45
CA TYR A 13 3.83 -39.20 8.17
C TYR A 13 2.32 -38.99 8.16
N HIS A 14 1.52 -40.04 8.36
CA HIS A 14 0.07 -39.93 8.36
C HIS A 14 -0.55 -40.03 9.75
N ASP A 15 0.10 -40.69 10.71
CA ASP A 15 -0.48 -40.93 12.03
C ASP A 15 -0.12 -39.89 13.10
N ASP A 16 0.98 -39.16 12.95
CA ASP A 16 1.39 -38.12 13.92
C ASP A 16 0.96 -36.70 13.53
N VAL A 17 0.30 -36.55 12.37
CA VAL A 17 -0.23 -35.26 11.94
C VAL A 17 -1.59 -35.04 12.63
N PRO A 18 -1.81 -33.86 13.28
CA PRO A 18 -3.08 -33.52 13.91
C PRO A 18 -4.24 -33.82 12.97
N GLU A 19 -5.31 -34.47 13.47
CA GLU A 19 -6.41 -34.98 12.65
C GLU A 19 -7.02 -33.94 11.69
N MET A 20 -6.93 -32.65 12.07
CA MET A 20 -7.35 -31.50 11.28
C MET A 20 -6.59 -31.28 9.95
N VAL A 21 -5.40 -31.87 9.78
CA VAL A 21 -4.54 -31.68 8.60
C VAL A 21 -4.52 -32.94 7.72
N ARG A 22 -5.10 -34.06 8.18
CA ARG A 22 -5.19 -35.30 7.42
C ARG A 22 -6.14 -35.15 6.22
N TYR A 23 -5.70 -35.61 5.05
CA TYR A 23 -6.52 -35.64 3.85
C TYR A 23 -7.70 -36.62 4.04
N ARG A 24 -8.93 -36.11 4.00
CA ARG A 24 -10.15 -36.94 4.02
C ARG A 24 -10.61 -37.21 2.58
N PRO A 25 -10.75 -38.49 2.16
CA PRO A 25 -11.29 -38.80 0.84
C PRO A 25 -12.70 -38.22 0.66
N SER A 26 -13.06 -37.87 -0.58
CA SER A 26 -14.33 -37.20 -0.85
C SER A 26 -15.52 -38.14 -0.59
N ARG A 27 -16.43 -37.76 0.32
CA ARG A 27 -17.73 -38.43 0.57
C ARG A 27 -18.76 -38.19 -0.53
N ARG A 28 -18.32 -38.07 -1.78
CA ARG A 28 -19.16 -37.63 -2.91
C ARG A 28 -20.28 -38.63 -3.22
N GLY A 29 -20.03 -39.93 -3.01
CA GLY A 29 -21.04 -40.99 -3.17
C GLY A 29 -22.14 -40.91 -2.10
N GLU A 30 -21.75 -40.85 -0.82
CA GLU A 30 -22.66 -40.77 0.33
C GLU A 30 -23.54 -39.50 0.32
N LEU A 31 -22.97 -38.36 -0.08
CA LEU A 31 -23.72 -37.10 -0.19
C LEU A 31 -24.67 -37.05 -1.39
N ASN A 32 -24.52 -37.95 -2.37
CA ASN A 32 -25.44 -38.06 -3.51
C ASN A 32 -26.63 -38.96 -3.18
N THR A 33 -26.45 -40.05 -2.44
CA THR A 33 -27.53 -40.93 -1.98
C THR A 33 -28.49 -40.21 -1.01
N LEU A 34 -27.97 -39.31 -0.17
CA LEU A 34 -28.77 -38.50 0.75
C LEU A 34 -29.70 -37.46 0.07
N ARG A 35 -29.48 -37.12 -1.21
CA ARG A 35 -30.24 -36.04 -1.88
C ARG A 35 -31.64 -36.40 -2.34
N LYS A 36 -32.06 -37.68 -2.30
CA LYS A 36 -33.45 -38.14 -2.56
C LYS A 36 -34.17 -37.39 -3.71
N GLY A 37 -33.51 -37.21 -4.87
CA GLY A 37 -34.12 -36.56 -6.04
C GLY A 37 -34.10 -35.02 -6.05
N ILE A 38 -33.61 -34.35 -5.00
CA ILE A 38 -33.40 -32.90 -5.00
C ILE A 38 -32.18 -32.57 -5.86
N SER A 39 -32.32 -31.60 -6.77
CA SER A 39 -31.22 -31.14 -7.62
C SER A 39 -30.07 -30.63 -6.75
N LYS A 40 -28.85 -30.93 -7.17
CA LYS A 40 -27.66 -30.48 -6.44
C LYS A 40 -27.65 -28.95 -6.41
N ILE A 41 -27.67 -28.33 -5.24
CA ILE A 41 -27.35 -26.91 -5.12
C ILE A 41 -25.87 -26.76 -5.51
N HIS A 42 -25.63 -26.23 -6.71
CA HIS A 42 -24.28 -26.12 -7.27
C HIS A 42 -23.48 -24.98 -6.63
N ARG A 43 -24.15 -23.95 -6.09
CA ARG A 43 -23.53 -22.80 -5.45
C ARG A 43 -24.46 -22.16 -4.42
N ARG A 44 -23.90 -21.73 -3.28
CA ARG A 44 -24.60 -20.93 -2.26
C ARG A 44 -24.53 -19.42 -2.57
N TYR A 45 -23.44 -18.99 -3.21
CA TYR A 45 -23.18 -17.61 -3.58
C TYR A 45 -22.88 -17.51 -5.07
N THR A 46 -23.36 -16.43 -5.69
CA THR A 46 -23.01 -16.06 -7.06
C THR A 46 -22.15 -14.81 -6.98
N PRO A 47 -20.84 -14.90 -7.29
CA PRO A 47 -19.96 -13.75 -7.18
C PRO A 47 -20.34 -12.68 -8.20
N VAL A 48 -20.79 -11.54 -7.68
CA VAL A 48 -21.16 -10.36 -8.47
C VAL A 48 -20.64 -9.14 -7.72
N PHE A 49 -20.04 -8.20 -8.45
CA PHE A 49 -19.59 -6.95 -7.86
C PHE A 49 -20.80 -6.06 -7.57
N ASN A 50 -21.07 -5.81 -6.28
CA ASN A 50 -22.19 -5.03 -5.77
C ASN A 50 -21.77 -3.60 -5.38
N GLY A 51 -20.53 -3.20 -5.66
CA GLY A 51 -20.03 -1.86 -5.37
C GLY A 51 -20.34 -0.84 -6.47
N LEU A 52 -20.17 0.43 -6.15
CA LEU A 52 -20.20 1.50 -7.15
C LEU A 52 -18.89 1.47 -7.95
N ILE A 53 -18.99 1.49 -9.28
CA ILE A 53 -17.82 1.62 -10.14
C ILE A 53 -17.39 3.09 -10.12
N PRO A 54 -16.18 3.42 -9.61
CA PRO A 54 -15.74 4.81 -9.55
C PRO A 54 -15.44 5.35 -10.96
N GLN A 55 -15.59 6.65 -11.15
CA GLN A 55 -15.23 7.32 -12.41
C GLN A 55 -13.71 7.49 -12.56
N GLY A 56 -13.26 7.93 -13.74
CA GLY A 56 -11.85 8.18 -14.01
C GLY A 56 -11.06 6.90 -14.31
N ILE A 57 -9.86 6.79 -13.73
CA ILE A 57 -8.94 5.68 -14.00
C ILE A 57 -9.51 4.32 -13.57
N ALA A 58 -10.15 4.25 -12.40
CA ALA A 58 -10.81 3.02 -11.92
C ALA A 58 -11.92 2.58 -12.89
N GLY A 59 -12.75 3.53 -13.36
CA GLY A 59 -13.80 3.27 -14.34
C GLY A 59 -13.25 2.76 -15.67
N ARG A 60 -12.12 3.32 -16.15
CA ARG A 60 -11.43 2.83 -17.34
C ARG A 60 -10.93 1.40 -17.16
N VAL A 61 -10.35 1.08 -16.01
CA VAL A 61 -9.89 -0.29 -15.67
C VAL A 61 -11.07 -1.25 -15.60
N CYS A 62 -12.16 -0.87 -14.94
CA CYS A 62 -13.39 -1.66 -14.87
C CYS A 62 -14.00 -1.91 -16.27
N ALA A 63 -13.98 -0.92 -17.16
CA ALA A 63 -14.42 -1.10 -18.55
C ALA A 63 -13.56 -2.14 -19.29
N SER A 64 -12.23 -2.13 -19.08
CA SER A 64 -11.33 -3.15 -19.63
C SER A 64 -11.60 -4.54 -19.06
N ILE A 65 -11.88 -4.66 -17.75
CA ILE A 65 -12.27 -5.92 -17.10
C ILE A 65 -13.57 -6.46 -17.70
N THR A 66 -14.55 -5.59 -17.96
CA THR A 66 -15.85 -5.99 -18.54
C THR A 66 -15.70 -6.69 -19.90
N ARG A 67 -14.73 -6.25 -20.71
CA ARG A 67 -14.44 -6.82 -22.03
C ARG A 67 -13.46 -8.00 -22.00
N HIS A 68 -12.96 -8.36 -20.81
CA HIS A 68 -11.91 -9.36 -20.67
C HIS A 68 -12.46 -10.78 -20.78
N ASP A 69 -11.89 -11.59 -21.67
CA ASP A 69 -12.15 -13.02 -21.73
C ASP A 69 -11.06 -13.81 -21.00
N TRP A 70 -11.44 -14.39 -19.86
CA TRP A 70 -10.57 -15.23 -19.03
C TRP A 70 -10.01 -16.46 -19.76
N ASN A 71 -10.73 -17.00 -20.74
CA ASN A 71 -10.26 -18.17 -21.50
C ASN A 71 -9.18 -17.81 -22.52
N ARG A 72 -9.02 -16.53 -22.85
CA ARG A 72 -7.98 -16.01 -23.75
C ARG A 72 -6.80 -15.39 -22.98
N ASN A 73 -6.88 -15.32 -21.67
CA ASN A 73 -5.82 -14.76 -20.84
C ASN A 73 -4.61 -15.71 -20.80
N SER A 74 -3.50 -15.30 -21.45
CA SER A 74 -2.29 -16.10 -21.56
C SER A 74 -1.68 -16.47 -20.20
N ALA A 75 -1.68 -15.57 -19.23
CA ALA A 75 -1.16 -15.82 -17.88
C ALA A 75 -2.00 -16.88 -17.16
N LEU A 76 -3.32 -16.84 -17.30
CA LEU A 76 -4.20 -17.84 -16.70
C LEU A 76 -4.08 -19.20 -17.39
N ILE A 77 -3.96 -19.21 -18.73
CA ILE A 77 -3.72 -20.44 -19.50
C ILE A 77 -2.42 -21.10 -19.05
N ALA A 78 -1.31 -20.35 -18.98
CA ALA A 78 -0.02 -20.84 -18.55
C ALA A 78 -0.07 -21.38 -17.10
N LEU A 79 -0.73 -20.67 -16.19
CA LEU A 79 -0.93 -21.12 -14.82
C LEU A 79 -1.72 -22.44 -14.76
N ARG A 80 -2.75 -22.59 -15.59
CA ARG A 80 -3.58 -23.79 -15.61
C ARG A 80 -2.86 -24.99 -16.23
N GLN A 81 -2.02 -24.77 -17.24
CA GLN A 81 -1.16 -25.81 -17.80
C GLN A 81 -0.17 -26.32 -16.76
N ARG A 82 0.42 -25.44 -15.94
CA ARG A 82 1.30 -25.83 -14.84
C ARG A 82 0.55 -26.48 -13.69
N GLY A 83 -0.63 -25.97 -13.37
CA GLY A 83 -1.34 -26.29 -12.13
C GLY A 83 -1.23 -25.19 -11.09
N TYR A 84 -2.25 -25.08 -10.24
CA TYR A 84 -2.28 -24.14 -9.12
C TYR A 84 -1.65 -24.74 -7.87
N THR A 85 -0.92 -23.91 -7.13
CA THR A 85 -0.43 -24.25 -5.79
C THR A 85 -1.31 -23.60 -4.73
N PRO A 86 -2.02 -24.39 -3.90
CA PRO A 86 -2.71 -23.88 -2.74
C PRO A 86 -1.80 -23.14 -1.79
N TRP A 87 -2.32 -22.10 -1.14
CA TRP A 87 -1.58 -21.37 -0.11
C TRP A 87 -1.04 -22.32 0.98
N SER A 88 -1.84 -23.31 1.39
CA SER A 88 -1.47 -24.30 2.40
C SER A 88 -0.30 -25.22 2.00
N ARG A 89 0.02 -25.30 0.71
CA ARG A 89 1.04 -26.20 0.13
C ARG A 89 2.18 -25.44 -0.54
N GLN A 90 2.22 -24.12 -0.46
CA GLN A 90 3.23 -23.34 -1.19
C GLN A 90 4.64 -23.47 -0.63
N PHE A 91 4.75 -23.82 0.67
CA PHE A 91 6.01 -24.03 1.36
C PHE A 91 6.41 -25.51 1.39
N ASP A 92 5.61 -26.38 0.79
CA ASP A 92 5.83 -27.82 0.69
C ASP A 92 6.74 -28.07 -0.53
N PRO A 93 8.01 -28.47 -0.35
CA PRO A 93 8.96 -28.65 -1.45
C PRO A 93 8.56 -29.79 -2.41
N ASP A 94 7.85 -30.79 -1.88
CA ASP A 94 7.48 -31.99 -2.63
C ASP A 94 6.15 -31.82 -3.39
N PHE A 95 5.40 -30.76 -3.09
CA PHE A 95 4.12 -30.49 -3.75
C PHE A 95 4.32 -30.09 -5.20
N LYS A 96 3.99 -31.01 -6.12
CA LYS A 96 3.93 -30.74 -7.56
C LYS A 96 2.49 -30.43 -7.98
N PRO A 97 2.21 -29.19 -8.45
CA PRO A 97 0.88 -28.85 -8.91
C PRO A 97 0.51 -29.69 -10.14
N ARG A 98 -0.77 -30.06 -10.24
CA ARG A 98 -1.28 -30.85 -11.36
C ARG A 98 -1.91 -29.94 -12.42
N PRO A 99 -1.62 -30.16 -13.71
CA PRO A 99 -2.28 -29.45 -14.80
C PRO A 99 -3.81 -29.52 -14.69
N LEU A 100 -4.47 -28.40 -15.00
CA LEU A 100 -5.92 -28.31 -15.08
C LEU A 100 -6.36 -28.15 -16.54
N ARG A 101 -7.64 -28.44 -16.80
CA ARG A 101 -8.29 -28.07 -18.06
C ARG A 101 -8.04 -26.59 -18.37
N ILE A 102 -7.61 -26.28 -19.60
CA ILE A 102 -7.29 -24.91 -20.05
C ILE A 102 -8.50 -23.98 -19.86
N GLY A 103 -9.67 -24.37 -20.37
CA GLY A 103 -10.91 -23.62 -20.20
C GLY A 103 -11.32 -23.47 -18.73
N VAL A 104 -11.59 -22.23 -18.33
CA VAL A 104 -11.98 -21.87 -16.97
C VAL A 104 -13.48 -22.07 -16.79
N ARG A 105 -13.87 -22.75 -15.71
CA ARG A 105 -15.29 -22.94 -15.38
C ARG A 105 -15.96 -21.60 -15.10
N SER A 106 -17.27 -21.51 -15.37
CA SER A 106 -18.06 -20.28 -15.19
C SER A 106 -17.92 -19.71 -13.79
N GLU A 107 -17.99 -20.56 -12.76
CA GLU A 107 -17.95 -20.10 -11.36
C GLU A 107 -16.63 -19.41 -11.03
N SER A 108 -15.51 -19.95 -11.54
CA SER A 108 -14.20 -19.34 -11.35
C SER A 108 -14.04 -18.07 -12.18
N ARG A 109 -14.65 -17.97 -13.37
CA ARG A 109 -14.65 -16.75 -14.18
C ARG A 109 -15.44 -15.64 -13.52
N GLU A 110 -16.64 -15.95 -13.02
CA GLU A 110 -17.48 -15.01 -12.27
C GLU A 110 -16.73 -14.51 -11.02
N ALA A 111 -16.10 -15.42 -10.25
CA ALA A 111 -15.32 -15.07 -9.05
C ALA A 111 -14.12 -14.16 -9.36
N LEU A 112 -13.34 -14.49 -10.40
CA LEU A 112 -12.21 -13.65 -10.83
C LEU A 112 -12.72 -12.28 -11.31
N THR A 113 -13.78 -12.24 -12.10
CA THR A 113 -14.38 -10.99 -12.59
C THR A 113 -14.78 -10.09 -11.43
N ALA A 114 -15.57 -10.61 -10.47
CA ALA A 114 -16.03 -9.85 -9.32
C ALA A 114 -14.86 -9.37 -8.43
N LEU A 115 -13.84 -10.21 -8.23
CA LEU A 115 -12.64 -9.85 -7.48
C LEU A 115 -11.90 -8.70 -8.16
N HIS A 116 -11.62 -8.81 -9.46
CA HIS A 116 -10.87 -7.79 -10.18
C HIS A 116 -11.61 -6.44 -10.23
N PHE A 117 -12.94 -6.44 -10.31
CA PHE A 117 -13.74 -5.22 -10.14
C PHE A 117 -13.58 -4.61 -8.75
N ALA A 118 -13.70 -5.42 -7.69
CA ALA A 118 -13.55 -4.94 -6.32
C ALA A 118 -12.13 -4.43 -6.04
N LEU A 119 -11.10 -5.10 -6.56
CA LEU A 119 -9.71 -4.64 -6.47
C LEU A 119 -9.51 -3.30 -7.19
N ALA A 120 -10.00 -3.16 -8.42
CA ALA A 120 -9.87 -1.92 -9.20
C ALA A 120 -10.64 -0.75 -8.56
N ALA A 121 -11.84 -1.00 -8.05
CA ALA A 121 -12.67 0.04 -7.44
C ALA A 121 -12.08 0.63 -6.15
N ASN A 122 -11.37 -0.19 -5.36
CA ASN A 122 -10.80 0.25 -4.08
C ASN A 122 -9.28 0.50 -4.11
N CYS A 123 -8.69 0.50 -5.30
CA CYS A 123 -7.28 0.75 -5.51
C CYS A 123 -6.95 2.25 -5.38
N ASP A 124 -5.83 2.58 -4.74
CA ASP A 124 -5.27 3.93 -4.77
C ASP A 124 -4.42 4.14 -6.02
N TYR A 125 -4.86 5.06 -6.87
CA TYR A 125 -4.18 5.42 -8.11
C TYR A 125 -3.24 6.61 -7.96
N ASN A 126 -3.06 7.15 -6.74
CA ASN A 126 -2.16 8.26 -6.51
C ASN A 126 -0.67 7.83 -6.64
N PRO A 127 0.08 8.33 -7.63
CA PRO A 127 1.50 7.98 -7.80
C PRO A 127 2.43 8.67 -6.80
N ASP A 128 1.96 9.70 -6.08
CA ASP A 128 2.77 10.41 -5.08
C ASP A 128 3.07 9.51 -3.88
N ASN A 129 2.18 8.57 -3.58
CA ASN A 129 2.33 7.58 -2.51
C ASN A 129 3.62 6.74 -2.71
N GLU A 130 4.25 6.31 -1.63
CA GLU A 130 5.50 5.53 -1.68
C GLU A 130 5.32 4.24 -2.49
N TYR A 131 4.20 3.54 -2.27
CA TYR A 131 3.83 2.32 -2.96
C TYR A 131 2.53 2.55 -3.76
N PRO A 132 2.56 2.46 -5.10
CA PRO A 132 1.39 2.69 -5.93
C PRO A 132 0.44 1.49 -5.89
N PHE A 133 -0.81 1.72 -6.28
CA PHE A 133 -1.85 0.71 -6.49
C PHE A 133 -2.12 -0.20 -5.28
N GLU A 134 -2.07 0.38 -4.07
CA GLU A 134 -2.50 -0.30 -2.86
C GLU A 134 -4.03 -0.32 -2.78
N VAL A 135 -4.60 -1.45 -2.38
CA VAL A 135 -6.02 -1.55 -2.08
C VAL A 135 -6.26 -1.09 -0.64
N ILE A 136 -7.02 0.00 -0.47
CA ILE A 136 -7.16 0.69 0.82
C ILE A 136 -8.15 -0.04 1.76
N VAL A 137 -8.98 -0.94 1.25
CA VAL A 137 -10.01 -1.65 2.04
C VAL A 137 -9.50 -3.01 2.54
N PRO A 138 -9.95 -3.48 3.72
CA PRO A 138 -9.65 -4.82 4.19
C PRO A 138 -10.26 -5.88 3.27
N PHE A 139 -9.68 -7.08 3.23
CA PHE A 139 -10.14 -8.11 2.30
C PHE A 139 -11.57 -8.64 2.57
N GLU A 140 -12.03 -8.58 3.82
CA GLU A 140 -13.42 -8.92 4.16
C GLU A 140 -14.42 -7.99 3.47
N GLU A 141 -14.08 -6.72 3.35
CA GLU A 141 -14.87 -5.72 2.64
C GLU A 141 -14.89 -6.00 1.12
N ILE A 142 -13.77 -6.47 0.56
CA ILE A 142 -13.70 -6.95 -0.83
C ILE A 142 -14.63 -8.14 -1.03
N ALA A 143 -14.59 -9.13 -0.13
CA ALA A 143 -15.47 -10.29 -0.19
C ALA A 143 -16.96 -9.91 -0.05
N ARG A 144 -17.27 -8.88 0.75
CA ARG A 144 -18.62 -8.30 0.86
C ARG A 144 -19.05 -7.67 -0.46
N GLN A 145 -18.19 -6.86 -1.08
CA GLN A 145 -18.46 -6.23 -2.37
C GLN A 145 -18.58 -7.24 -3.51
N MET A 146 -17.91 -8.39 -3.42
CA MET A 146 -18.08 -9.52 -4.34
C MET A 146 -19.36 -10.34 -4.10
N GLY A 147 -20.10 -10.08 -3.02
CA GLY A 147 -21.30 -10.85 -2.66
C GLY A 147 -21.04 -12.28 -2.19
N VAL A 148 -19.80 -12.60 -1.76
CA VAL A 148 -19.40 -13.96 -1.33
C VAL A 148 -19.04 -14.06 0.14
N LEU A 149 -19.29 -13.00 0.91
CA LEU A 149 -19.11 -12.99 2.36
C LEU A 149 -20.24 -13.79 3.03
N HIS A 150 -19.88 -14.91 3.66
CA HIS A 150 -20.80 -15.68 4.48
C HIS A 150 -20.58 -15.38 5.96
N ARG A 151 -21.67 -15.12 6.68
CA ARG A 151 -21.68 -15.08 8.15
C ARG A 151 -22.47 -16.29 8.65
N TYR A 152 -21.82 -17.11 9.46
CA TYR A 152 -22.45 -18.23 10.15
C TYR A 152 -23.23 -17.73 11.38
N GLU A 153 -24.12 -18.56 11.90
CA GLU A 153 -24.94 -18.27 13.09
C GLU A 153 -24.09 -18.00 14.34
N ASN A 154 -22.94 -18.66 14.44
CA ASN A 154 -21.96 -18.44 15.52
C ASN A 154 -21.12 -17.16 15.36
N GLY A 155 -21.42 -16.31 14.38
CA GLY A 155 -20.68 -15.08 14.10
C GLY A 155 -19.40 -15.27 13.28
N ARG A 156 -19.00 -16.51 12.98
CA ARG A 156 -17.83 -16.78 12.13
C ARG A 156 -18.07 -16.25 10.72
N VAL A 157 -17.04 -15.65 10.14
CA VAL A 157 -17.08 -15.12 8.77
C VAL A 157 -16.25 -16.01 7.84
N ALA A 158 -16.77 -16.34 6.66
CA ALA A 158 -16.06 -17.11 5.64
C ALA A 158 -16.24 -16.48 4.25
N TYR A 159 -15.19 -16.58 3.43
CA TYR A 159 -15.12 -15.98 2.10
C TYR A 159 -14.13 -16.74 1.20
N ASP A 160 -14.22 -18.07 1.22
CA ASP A 160 -13.28 -18.97 0.53
C ASP A 160 -13.21 -18.74 -0.98
N ILE A 161 -14.34 -18.39 -1.61
CA ILE A 161 -14.41 -18.07 -3.04
C ILE A 161 -13.48 -16.89 -3.37
N ALA A 162 -13.52 -15.83 -2.55
CA ALA A 162 -12.65 -14.67 -2.71
C ALA A 162 -11.19 -15.04 -2.46
N LEU A 163 -10.88 -15.83 -1.42
CA LEU A 163 -9.52 -16.27 -1.11
C LEU A 163 -8.90 -17.11 -2.25
N HIS A 164 -9.68 -18.03 -2.82
CA HIS A 164 -9.24 -18.83 -3.96
C HIS A 164 -9.00 -17.96 -5.20
N ALA A 165 -9.91 -17.04 -5.51
CA ALA A 165 -9.73 -16.10 -6.62
C ALA A 165 -8.49 -15.20 -6.43
N LEU A 166 -8.27 -14.72 -5.20
CA LEU A 166 -7.08 -13.92 -4.85
C LEU A 166 -5.81 -14.73 -5.03
N ARG A 167 -5.80 -16.01 -4.63
CA ARG A 167 -4.64 -16.87 -4.80
C ARG A 167 -4.32 -17.13 -6.28
N VAL A 168 -5.33 -17.39 -7.10
CA VAL A 168 -5.13 -17.52 -8.56
C VAL A 168 -4.54 -16.24 -9.14
N THR A 169 -5.01 -15.07 -8.67
CA THR A 169 -4.52 -13.76 -9.11
C THR A 169 -3.07 -13.48 -8.69
N GLU A 170 -2.69 -13.93 -7.49
CA GLU A 170 -1.32 -13.86 -6.98
C GLU A 170 -0.37 -14.78 -7.78
N GLU A 171 -0.77 -16.01 -8.07
CA GLU A 171 0.02 -16.96 -8.88
C GLU A 171 0.21 -16.48 -10.34
N MET A 172 -0.76 -15.75 -10.88
CA MET A 172 -0.63 -15.02 -12.15
C MET A 172 0.30 -13.78 -12.05
N LYS A 173 0.87 -13.49 -10.87
CA LYS A 173 1.74 -12.34 -10.59
C LYS A 173 1.08 -10.98 -10.82
N GLN A 174 -0.25 -10.93 -10.82
CA GLN A 174 -0.99 -9.68 -11.01
C GLN A 174 -1.11 -8.88 -9.71
N VAL A 175 -0.93 -9.53 -8.56
CA VAL A 175 -1.13 -8.92 -7.24
C VAL A 175 -0.05 -9.42 -6.28
N TYR A 176 0.45 -8.52 -5.45
CA TYR A 176 1.27 -8.85 -4.28
C TYR A 176 0.43 -8.78 -3.02
N VAL A 177 0.40 -9.86 -2.26
CA VAL A 177 -0.43 -9.96 -1.05
C VAL A 177 0.46 -10.15 0.17
N VAL A 178 0.38 -9.21 1.11
CA VAL A 178 0.96 -9.36 2.45
C VAL A 178 -0.05 -10.09 3.30
N ARG A 179 0.33 -11.26 3.82
CA ARG A 179 -0.48 -12.02 4.76
C ARG A 179 0.13 -12.00 6.15
N GLY A 180 -0.71 -12.00 7.16
CA GLY A 180 -0.31 -12.21 8.55
C GLY A 180 -1.11 -13.33 9.19
N PHE A 181 -0.54 -13.90 10.23
CA PHE A 181 -1.14 -15.01 10.95
C PHE A 181 -2.18 -14.51 11.93
N ASP A 182 -3.42 -14.95 11.76
CA ASP A 182 -4.49 -14.73 12.72
C ASP A 182 -4.51 -15.90 13.71
N LYS A 183 -4.31 -15.61 14.99
CA LYS A 183 -4.25 -16.62 16.06
C LYS A 183 -5.61 -17.26 16.33
N ASP A 184 -6.70 -16.50 16.19
CA ASP A 184 -8.04 -16.94 16.54
C ASP A 184 -8.57 -17.93 15.50
N THR A 185 -8.38 -17.60 14.22
CA THR A 185 -8.77 -18.48 13.12
C THR A 185 -7.68 -19.47 12.72
N ARG A 186 -6.46 -19.34 13.27
CA ARG A 186 -5.24 -20.10 12.91
C ARG A 186 -4.99 -20.12 11.39
N GLN A 187 -5.22 -18.98 10.75
CA GLN A 187 -5.13 -18.84 9.29
C GLN A 187 -4.32 -17.61 8.90
N HIS A 188 -3.63 -17.70 7.75
CA HIS A 188 -2.96 -16.56 7.16
C HIS A 188 -3.97 -15.71 6.37
N LYS A 189 -4.35 -14.57 6.95
CA LYS A 189 -5.28 -13.64 6.31
C LYS A 189 -4.55 -12.62 5.43
N PRO A 190 -5.11 -12.24 4.27
CA PRO A 190 -4.60 -11.13 3.46
C PRO A 190 -4.84 -9.80 4.17
N LEU A 191 -3.77 -9.07 4.43
CA LEU A 191 -3.78 -7.83 5.21
C LEU A 191 -3.56 -6.61 4.32
N ARG A 192 -2.58 -6.67 3.41
CA ARG A 192 -2.33 -5.62 2.42
C ARG A 192 -2.23 -6.23 1.04
N ILE A 193 -2.77 -5.53 0.05
CA ILE A 193 -2.87 -6.00 -1.32
C ILE A 193 -2.41 -4.88 -2.24
N PHE A 194 -1.47 -5.18 -3.13
CA PHE A 194 -0.92 -4.26 -4.11
C PHE A 194 -1.11 -4.81 -5.51
N LEU A 195 -1.62 -4.00 -6.44
CA LEU A 195 -1.76 -4.41 -7.83
C LEU A 195 -0.43 -4.20 -8.57
N ASN A 196 -0.02 -5.21 -9.32
CA ASN A 196 1.13 -5.11 -10.23
C ASN A 196 0.69 -4.51 -11.57
N VAL A 197 1.63 -4.01 -12.37
CA VAL A 197 1.38 -3.54 -13.75
C VAL A 197 0.72 -4.64 -14.60
N ASP A 198 1.12 -5.90 -14.38
CA ASP A 198 0.55 -7.07 -15.08
C ASP A 198 -0.96 -7.23 -14.85
N PHE A 199 -1.49 -6.69 -13.75
CA PHE A 199 -2.93 -6.63 -13.51
C PHE A 199 -3.65 -5.85 -14.62
N PHE A 200 -3.06 -4.75 -15.09
CA PHE A 200 -3.66 -3.86 -16.08
C PHE A 200 -3.38 -4.36 -17.51
N THR A 201 -2.14 -4.76 -17.79
CA THR A 201 -1.73 -5.21 -19.14
C THR A 201 -2.47 -6.47 -19.57
N SER A 202 -2.68 -7.42 -18.65
CA SER A 202 -3.46 -8.63 -18.94
C SER A 202 -4.93 -8.36 -19.31
N LYS A 203 -5.46 -7.16 -19.05
CA LYS A 203 -6.84 -6.74 -19.37
C LYS A 203 -6.86 -5.83 -20.61
N GLY A 204 -5.73 -5.68 -21.29
CA GLY A 204 -5.60 -4.91 -22.52
C GLY A 204 -5.27 -3.43 -22.33
N LEU A 205 -4.86 -3.00 -21.13
CA LEU A 205 -4.33 -1.65 -20.92
C LEU A 205 -2.82 -1.62 -21.15
N ASN A 206 -2.38 -0.86 -22.15
CA ASN A 206 -0.96 -0.70 -22.42
C ASN A 206 -0.27 0.08 -21.29
N LEU A 207 1.04 -0.15 -21.11
CA LEU A 207 1.81 0.55 -20.08
C LEU A 207 1.78 2.07 -20.27
N ASP A 208 1.90 2.55 -21.50
CA ASP A 208 1.90 3.99 -21.79
C ASP A 208 0.51 4.61 -21.65
N GLU A 209 -0.55 3.84 -21.91
CA GLU A 209 -1.92 4.25 -21.58
C GLU A 209 -2.08 4.40 -20.06
N LEU A 210 -1.57 3.43 -19.29
CA LEU A 210 -1.60 3.48 -17.82
C LEU A 210 -0.84 4.69 -17.27
N LYS A 211 0.37 4.97 -17.77
CA LYS A 211 1.14 6.19 -17.41
C LYS A 211 0.32 7.45 -17.69
N THR A 212 -0.26 7.55 -18.88
CA THR A 212 -1.08 8.70 -19.28
C THR A 212 -2.29 8.89 -18.35
N LEU A 213 -2.96 7.80 -17.98
CA LEU A 213 -4.09 7.84 -17.05
C LEU A 213 -3.67 8.34 -15.65
N VAL A 214 -2.51 7.88 -15.16
CA VAL A 214 -1.95 8.31 -13.87
C VAL A 214 -1.55 9.79 -13.91
N CYS A 215 -0.89 10.27 -14.97
CA CYS A 215 -0.58 11.68 -15.16
C CYS A 215 -1.85 12.55 -15.17
N ARG A 216 -2.88 12.13 -15.92
CA ARG A 216 -4.17 12.83 -15.98
C ARG A 216 -4.86 12.85 -14.61
N PHE A 217 -4.77 11.76 -13.85
CA PHE A 217 -5.31 11.69 -12.51
C PHE A 217 -4.63 12.71 -11.57
N GLN A 218 -3.30 12.81 -11.59
CA GLN A 218 -2.58 13.83 -10.81
C GLN A 218 -2.95 15.25 -11.24
N ALA A 219 -3.00 15.53 -12.54
CA ALA A 219 -3.37 16.86 -13.05
C ALA A 219 -4.81 17.25 -12.65
N TRP A 220 -5.73 16.30 -12.72
CA TRP A 220 -7.10 16.47 -12.25
C TRP A 220 -7.16 16.72 -10.72
N ALA A 221 -6.42 15.94 -9.94
CA ALA A 221 -6.38 16.09 -8.48
C ALA A 221 -5.82 17.47 -8.08
N ARG A 222 -4.77 17.95 -8.77
CA ARG A 222 -4.23 19.31 -8.62
C ARG A 222 -5.26 20.37 -8.97
N LYS A 223 -5.90 20.28 -10.14
CA LYS A 223 -6.92 21.25 -10.59
C LYS A 223 -8.12 21.32 -9.65
N LYS A 224 -8.48 20.22 -9.00
CA LYS A 224 -9.59 20.15 -8.03
C LYS A 224 -9.19 20.46 -6.59
N GLY A 225 -7.90 20.72 -6.30
CA GLY A 225 -7.43 20.98 -4.95
C GLY A 225 -7.50 19.77 -4.00
N LEU A 226 -7.60 18.55 -4.54
CA LEU A 226 -7.80 17.32 -3.76
C LEU A 226 -6.51 16.77 -3.15
N THR A 227 -5.34 17.32 -3.51
CA THR A 227 -4.02 16.81 -3.10
C THR A 227 -3.88 16.75 -1.57
N GLN A 228 -4.32 17.77 -0.84
CA GLN A 228 -4.26 17.78 0.63
C GLN A 228 -5.18 16.72 1.24
N SER A 229 -6.42 16.61 0.74
CA SER A 229 -7.39 15.62 1.21
C SER A 229 -6.90 14.18 0.96
N MET A 230 -6.29 13.93 -0.20
CA MET A 230 -5.69 12.63 -0.53
C MET A 230 -4.51 12.30 0.37
N LYS A 231 -3.64 13.28 0.63
CA LYS A 231 -2.51 13.12 1.55
C LYS A 231 -2.99 12.76 2.96
N GLN A 232 -3.96 13.50 3.49
CA GLN A 232 -4.57 13.20 4.79
C GLN A 232 -5.21 11.81 4.85
N ARG A 233 -5.89 11.38 3.77
CA ARG A 233 -6.48 10.04 3.68
C ARG A 233 -5.41 8.95 3.70
N ASN A 234 -4.31 9.15 2.98
CA ASN A 234 -3.17 8.22 2.99
C ASN A 234 -2.51 8.16 4.37
N GLU A 235 -2.27 9.31 5.02
CA GLU A 235 -1.73 9.37 6.38
C GLU A 235 -2.61 8.62 7.39
N ARG A 236 -3.94 8.81 7.33
CA ARG A 236 -4.89 8.04 8.15
C ARG A 236 -4.82 6.54 7.88
N HIS A 237 -4.67 6.13 6.62
CA HIS A 237 -4.50 4.73 6.23
C HIS A 237 -3.20 4.15 6.81
N LEU A 238 -2.08 4.87 6.68
CA LEU A 238 -0.78 4.47 7.25
C LEU A 238 -0.84 4.39 8.79
N LEU A 239 -1.47 5.35 9.47
CA LEU A 239 -1.68 5.30 10.92
C LEU A 239 -2.50 4.08 11.35
N ARG A 240 -3.57 3.76 10.61
CA ARG A 240 -4.37 2.54 10.85
C ARG A 240 -3.50 1.29 10.70
N LEU A 241 -2.69 1.22 9.65
CA LEU A 241 -1.79 0.09 9.42
C LEU A 241 -0.72 -0.04 10.52
N ALA A 242 -0.16 1.08 10.97
CA ALA A 242 0.82 1.11 12.04
C ALA A 242 0.22 0.59 13.36
N ARG A 243 -1.00 1.01 13.72
CA ARG A 243 -1.72 0.51 14.91
C ARG A 243 -1.96 -1.00 14.87
N LEU A 244 -2.17 -1.56 13.68
CA LEU A 244 -2.36 -2.99 13.47
C LEU A 244 -1.03 -3.75 13.31
N ASN A 245 0.12 -3.09 13.45
CA ASN A 245 1.45 -3.63 13.19
C ASN A 245 1.61 -4.23 11.77
N LEU A 246 0.93 -3.65 10.78
CA LEU A 246 0.91 -4.07 9.37
C LEU A 246 1.90 -3.28 8.50
N GLY A 247 2.93 -2.73 9.13
CA GLY A 247 4.02 -2.06 8.44
C GLY A 247 4.76 -3.02 7.51
N ILE A 248 5.16 -2.52 6.34
CA ILE A 248 5.96 -3.30 5.37
C ILE A 248 7.46 -3.12 5.66
N ASP A 249 7.83 -2.43 6.74
CA ASP A 249 9.21 -2.00 7.00
C ASP A 249 10.23 -3.13 7.04
N LYS A 250 9.84 -4.27 7.58
CA LYS A 250 10.68 -5.45 7.69
C LYS A 250 10.72 -6.30 6.41
N LEU A 251 9.88 -6.01 5.41
CA LEU A 251 9.71 -6.80 4.18
C LEU A 251 10.52 -6.21 3.01
N TYR A 252 11.86 -6.28 3.11
CA TYR A 252 12.78 -5.67 2.14
C TYR A 252 12.57 -6.11 0.68
N SER A 253 12.32 -7.41 0.44
CA SER A 253 12.10 -7.95 -0.90
C SER A 253 10.83 -7.38 -1.54
N LEU A 254 9.75 -7.29 -0.77
CA LEU A 254 8.49 -6.69 -1.21
C LEU A 254 8.66 -5.21 -1.52
N LYS A 255 9.32 -4.44 -0.64
CA LYS A 255 9.62 -3.02 -0.90
C LYS A 255 10.34 -2.83 -2.24
N LYS A 256 11.33 -3.67 -2.54
CA LYS A 256 12.06 -3.62 -3.81
C LYS A 256 11.16 -3.88 -5.01
N LEU A 257 10.24 -4.86 -4.91
CA LEU A 257 9.26 -5.14 -5.95
C LEU A 257 8.28 -3.98 -6.16
N LEU A 258 7.72 -3.42 -5.08
CA LEU A 258 6.79 -2.30 -5.16
C LEU A 258 7.46 -1.02 -5.71
N LYS A 259 8.71 -0.77 -5.34
CA LYS A 259 9.52 0.30 -5.97
C LYS A 259 9.68 0.05 -7.46
N ARG A 260 9.98 -1.18 -7.90
CA ARG A 260 10.06 -1.51 -9.34
C ARG A 260 8.75 -1.21 -10.07
N VAL A 261 7.60 -1.57 -9.48
CA VAL A 261 6.28 -1.23 -10.03
C VAL A 261 6.13 0.29 -10.18
N LYS A 262 6.48 1.07 -9.14
CA LYS A 262 6.47 2.54 -9.19
C LYS A 262 7.34 3.09 -10.32
N TRP A 263 8.54 2.55 -10.49
CA TRP A 263 9.45 2.96 -11.56
C TRP A 263 8.88 2.69 -12.96
N GLN A 264 8.17 1.60 -13.17
CA GLN A 264 7.52 1.30 -14.47
C GLN A 264 6.43 2.31 -14.83
N ILE A 265 5.75 2.88 -13.82
CA ILE A 265 4.63 3.82 -13.99
C ILE A 265 5.11 5.27 -14.02
N THR A 266 6.21 5.57 -13.31
CA THR A 266 6.76 6.93 -13.28
C THR A 266 7.44 7.20 -14.62
N SER A 267 6.82 8.01 -15.47
CA SER A 267 7.40 8.42 -16.75
C SER A 267 8.68 9.24 -16.52
N PRO A 268 9.75 9.06 -17.30
CA PRO A 268 10.92 9.95 -17.25
C PRO A 268 10.54 11.42 -17.47
N ALA A 269 9.53 11.71 -18.30
CA ALA A 269 9.02 13.06 -18.50
C ALA A 269 8.45 13.70 -17.21
N LEU A 270 7.82 12.92 -16.33
CA LEU A 270 7.35 13.42 -15.03
C LEU A 270 8.52 13.69 -14.07
N ILE A 271 9.60 12.92 -14.18
CA ILE A 271 10.82 13.13 -13.40
C ILE A 271 11.50 14.41 -13.88
N GLU A 272 11.61 14.62 -15.18
CA GLU A 272 12.14 15.85 -15.77
C GLU A 272 11.29 17.08 -15.41
N GLU A 273 9.96 16.99 -15.51
CA GLU A 273 9.05 18.07 -15.09
C GLU A 273 9.20 18.38 -13.60
N LYS A 274 9.26 17.36 -12.75
CA LYS A 274 9.51 17.53 -11.31
C LYS A 274 10.85 18.20 -11.06
N ASN A 275 11.91 17.77 -11.75
CA ASN A 275 13.25 18.32 -11.57
C ASN A 275 13.32 19.78 -12.04
N LYS A 276 12.64 20.14 -13.13
CA LYS A 276 12.50 21.54 -13.58
C LYS A 276 11.80 22.39 -12.53
N ILE A 277 10.65 21.94 -12.01
CA ILE A 277 9.93 22.68 -10.96
C ILE A 277 10.78 22.82 -9.69
N ILE A 278 11.53 21.78 -9.30
CA ILE A 278 12.46 21.87 -8.16
C ILE A 278 13.53 22.92 -8.45
N HIS A 279 14.13 22.90 -9.64
CA HIS A 279 15.14 23.87 -10.04
C HIS A 279 14.58 25.30 -10.05
N ASP A 280 13.39 25.53 -10.61
CA ASP A 280 12.72 26.83 -10.62
C ASP A 280 12.42 27.33 -9.19
N ILE A 281 12.06 26.42 -8.28
CA ILE A 281 11.82 26.74 -6.87
C ILE A 281 13.14 27.06 -6.15
N GLU A 282 14.19 26.26 -6.38
CA GLU A 282 15.52 26.50 -5.83
C GLU A 282 16.06 27.85 -6.29
N GLU A 283 15.94 28.16 -7.59
CA GLU A 283 16.30 29.45 -8.16
C GLU A 283 15.47 30.59 -7.55
N ALA A 284 14.16 30.41 -7.36
CA ALA A 284 13.31 31.40 -6.71
C ALA A 284 13.66 31.61 -5.23
N ILE A 285 14.10 30.56 -4.52
CA ILE A 285 14.59 30.63 -3.14
C ILE A 285 15.92 31.37 -3.12
N ASP A 286 16.88 30.99 -3.97
CA ASP A 286 18.20 31.62 -4.04
C ASP A 286 18.11 33.10 -4.43
N ASN A 287 17.22 33.44 -5.35
CA ASN A 287 16.94 34.83 -5.70
C ASN A 287 16.33 35.60 -4.51
N LYS A 288 15.43 34.99 -3.73
CA LYS A 288 14.89 35.61 -2.50
C LYS A 288 15.93 35.74 -1.39
N VAL A 289 16.80 34.75 -1.21
CA VAL A 289 17.91 34.78 -0.24
C VAL A 289 18.94 35.82 -0.66
N SER A 290 19.24 35.95 -1.95
CA SER A 290 20.17 36.96 -2.48
C SER A 290 19.58 38.37 -2.47
N ALA A 291 18.26 38.50 -2.63
CA ALA A 291 17.54 39.77 -2.52
C ALA A 291 17.16 40.14 -1.09
N MET A 292 17.30 39.23 -0.12
CA MET A 292 17.21 39.60 1.29
C MET A 292 18.39 40.54 1.57
N PRO A 293 18.13 41.78 2.01
CA PRO A 293 19.21 42.63 2.45
C PRO A 293 19.93 41.90 3.57
N VAL A 294 21.25 41.78 3.47
CA VAL A 294 22.11 41.46 4.61
C VAL A 294 21.94 42.62 5.59
N THR A 295 20.88 42.58 6.39
CA THR A 295 20.73 43.50 7.52
C THR A 295 21.89 43.16 8.44
N LYS A 296 22.94 43.98 8.42
CA LYS A 296 23.93 43.99 9.49
C LYS A 296 23.11 44.02 10.77
N SER A 297 23.21 42.97 11.59
CA SER A 297 22.47 42.89 12.84
C SER A 297 22.80 44.15 13.65
N SER A 298 21.80 44.97 13.96
CA SER A 298 22.02 46.15 14.81
C SER A 298 22.58 45.67 16.14
N ALA A 299 23.47 46.46 16.74
CA ALA A 299 24.02 46.20 18.07
C ALA A 299 22.90 45.92 19.10
N LYS A 300 21.73 46.55 18.93
CA LYS A 300 20.53 46.31 19.73
C LYS A 300 20.02 44.87 19.63
N THR A 301 19.89 44.33 18.42
CA THR A 301 19.46 42.95 18.17
C THR A 301 20.46 41.93 18.73
N ASN A 302 21.77 42.19 18.58
CA ASN A 302 22.83 41.36 19.14
C ASN A 302 22.81 41.37 20.67
N TRP A 303 22.60 42.53 21.31
CA TRP A 303 22.46 42.62 22.77
C TRP A 303 21.26 41.82 23.28
N PHE A 304 20.10 41.93 22.62
CA PHE A 304 18.92 41.18 23.03
C PHE A 304 19.11 39.66 22.90
N ALA A 305 19.76 39.20 21.83
CA ALA A 305 20.10 37.78 21.67
C ALA A 305 21.04 37.28 22.78
N PHE A 306 22.06 38.06 23.13
CA PHE A 306 22.96 37.76 24.25
C PHE A 306 22.21 37.75 25.59
N SER A 307 21.35 38.74 25.83
CA SER A 307 20.59 38.88 27.08
C SER A 307 19.58 37.75 27.29
N ALA A 308 19.06 37.16 26.22
CA ALA A 308 18.09 36.06 26.29
C ALA A 308 18.71 34.73 26.77
N ILE A 309 20.02 34.55 26.58
CA ILE A 309 20.76 33.33 26.92
C ILE A 309 21.59 33.52 28.20
N THR A 310 21.79 34.77 28.63
CA THR A 310 22.63 35.12 29.78
C THR A 310 21.78 35.37 31.04
N PRO A 311 22.21 34.90 32.23
CA PRO A 311 21.51 35.17 33.48
C PRO A 311 21.29 36.68 33.74
N VAL A 312 20.07 37.03 34.16
CA VAL A 312 19.59 38.42 34.33
C VAL A 312 20.47 39.29 35.24
N PHE A 313 21.15 38.69 36.23
CA PHE A 313 22.02 39.44 37.13
C PHE A 313 23.30 39.95 36.43
N ILE A 314 23.78 39.24 35.40
CA ILE A 314 24.95 39.61 34.62
C ILE A 314 24.58 40.75 33.67
N THR A 315 23.46 40.62 32.94
CA THR A 315 22.98 41.65 32.02
C THR A 315 22.64 42.94 32.76
N ARG A 316 21.98 42.87 33.93
CA ARG A 316 21.70 44.05 34.76
C ARG A 316 22.97 44.72 35.26
N LYS A 317 23.97 43.95 35.72
CA LYS A 317 25.24 44.52 36.17
C LYS A 317 25.94 45.31 35.05
N ILE A 318 25.88 44.82 33.82
CA ILE A 318 26.46 45.49 32.65
C ILE A 318 25.64 46.75 32.30
N GLU A 319 24.30 46.66 32.28
CA GLU A 319 23.42 47.81 32.03
C GLU A 319 23.57 48.91 33.09
N ASP A 320 23.61 48.55 34.37
CA ASP A 320 23.78 49.47 35.49
C ASP A 320 25.15 50.14 35.48
N ALA A 321 26.20 49.42 35.05
CA ALA A 321 27.53 50.00 34.89
C ALA A 321 27.57 51.02 33.74
N VAL A 322 26.94 50.73 32.59
CA VAL A 322 26.88 51.70 31.47
C VAL A 322 25.99 52.90 31.82
N ASN A 323 24.86 52.68 32.52
CA ASN A 323 23.95 53.74 32.92
C ASN A 323 24.52 54.66 34.00
N SER A 324 25.39 54.15 34.88
CA SER A 324 26.05 54.97 35.92
C SER A 324 27.18 55.82 35.36
N GLU A 325 27.94 55.31 34.39
CA GLU A 325 29.04 56.04 33.76
C GLU A 325 28.56 57.05 32.70
N MET A 326 27.50 56.71 31.96
CA MET A 326 26.96 57.58 30.91
C MET A 326 25.43 57.70 31.02
N PRO A 327 24.93 58.47 32.01
CA PRO A 327 23.51 58.68 32.19
C PRO A 327 22.93 59.39 30.96
N GLY A 328 21.87 58.81 30.38
CA GLY A 328 21.16 59.36 29.22
C GLY A 328 21.68 58.92 27.85
N LEU A 329 22.77 58.15 27.76
CA LEU A 329 23.34 57.68 26.49
C LEU A 329 22.32 56.88 25.65
N ARG A 330 21.49 56.08 26.31
CA ARG A 330 20.42 55.31 25.67
C ARG A 330 19.42 56.18 24.89
N VAL A 331 19.23 57.44 25.29
CA VAL A 331 18.28 58.38 24.69
C VAL A 331 18.96 59.25 23.64
N THR A 332 20.24 59.60 23.83
CA THR A 332 20.99 60.46 22.92
C THR A 332 21.63 59.71 21.75
N ASP A 333 22.09 58.47 21.95
CA ASP A 333 22.73 57.64 20.92
C ASP A 333 22.52 56.14 21.24
N GLU A 334 21.39 55.61 20.75
CA GLU A 334 20.93 54.24 21.05
C GLU A 334 21.89 53.16 20.49
N ASP A 335 22.45 53.36 19.30
CA ASP A 335 23.34 52.37 18.67
C ASP A 335 24.69 52.27 19.41
N ARG A 336 25.22 53.40 19.87
CA ARG A 336 26.44 53.43 20.68
C ARG A 336 26.23 52.80 22.06
N TYR A 337 25.06 52.99 22.66
CA TYR A 337 24.69 52.35 23.93
C TYR A 337 24.75 50.82 23.81
N TYR A 338 24.07 50.23 22.82
CA TYR A 338 24.05 48.77 22.65
C TYR A 338 25.39 48.19 22.20
N SER A 339 26.20 48.95 21.45
CA SER A 339 27.57 48.54 21.09
C SER A 339 28.48 48.42 22.31
N LEU A 340 28.40 49.38 23.24
CA LEU A 340 29.16 49.35 24.50
C LEU A 340 28.73 48.23 25.43
N LEU A 341 27.43 47.91 25.46
CA LEU A 341 26.92 46.77 26.23
C LEU A 341 27.51 45.45 25.70
N LEU A 342 27.58 45.28 24.38
CA LEU A 342 28.21 44.11 23.74
C LEU A 342 29.71 44.04 23.99
N GLU A 343 30.41 45.18 23.89
CA GLU A 343 31.86 45.27 24.17
C GLU A 343 32.17 44.84 25.62
N ARG A 344 31.36 45.30 26.60
CA ARG A 344 31.50 44.90 28.01
C ARG A 344 31.10 43.44 28.28
N ALA A 345 30.24 42.88 27.44
CA ALA A 345 29.92 41.46 27.46
C ALA A 345 31.00 40.60 26.78
N GLY A 346 32.06 41.20 26.21
CA GLY A 346 33.11 40.48 25.47
C GLY A 346 32.63 39.92 24.13
N GLN A 347 31.49 40.40 23.62
CA GLN A 347 30.98 40.07 22.29
C GLN A 347 31.59 41.07 21.30
N SER A 348 32.33 40.58 20.29
CA SER A 348 32.80 41.46 19.21
C SER A 348 31.61 41.86 18.33
N SER A 349 31.53 43.15 18.03
CA SER A 349 30.51 43.81 17.21
C SER A 349 30.45 43.29 15.78
#